data_AF-A0A838RCS0-F1
#
_entry.id   AF-A0A838RCS0-F1
#
_cell.length_a   1.000
_cell.length_b   1.000
_cell.length_c   1.000
_cell.angle_alpha   90.00
_cell.angle_beta   90.00
_cell.angle_gamma   90.00
#
_symmetry.space_group_name_H-M   'P 1'
#
loop_
_entity.id
_entity.type
_entity.pdbx_description
1 polymer ?
#
loop_
_entity_poly.entity_id
_entity_poly.type
_entity_poly.pdbx_seq_one_letter_code
_entity_poly.pdbx_strand_id
1 'polypeptide(L)'
;MRASQPALLAVGRVIGEMRDLMVSQWLDWLGDRITAAPTIPRPTVEREFRLLLDIISAMVGPLRREVGTVWIHACEHHGRIASARGLAAGEVVEELQFLRELLIRNMAPVLAPMRPRQGMAIMLRLNRVIDKGIAVAVVGYTDALVATLFAHNGVPRRSIGYESGEVERQLDGIEKELRSVIRE
;
A
#
# COMPACT_ATOMS: atom_id res chain seq x y z
N MET A 1 -4.96 25.07 -0.13
CA MET A 1 -6.11 24.68 -0.98
C MET A 1 -6.84 23.53 -0.30
N ARG A 2 -8.16 23.61 -0.08
CA ARG A 2 -8.95 22.53 0.57
C ARG A 2 -10.02 22.05 -0.41
N ALA A 3 -10.05 20.74 -0.68
CA ALA A 3 -11.21 20.11 -1.31
C ALA A 3 -12.39 20.09 -0.33
N SER A 4 -13.61 20.11 -0.84
CA SER A 4 -14.82 20.02 0.01
C SER A 4 -14.99 18.60 0.55
N GLN A 5 -15.61 18.47 1.73
CA GLN A 5 -15.86 17.17 2.35
C GLN A 5 -16.66 16.20 1.45
N PRO A 6 -17.72 16.63 0.72
CA PRO A 6 -18.42 15.75 -0.21
C PRO A 6 -17.52 15.22 -1.34
N ALA A 7 -16.61 16.04 -1.87
CA ALA A 7 -15.69 15.61 -2.92
C ALA A 7 -14.67 14.57 -2.41
N LEU A 8 -14.19 14.74 -1.17
CA LEU A 8 -13.31 13.77 -0.53
C LEU A 8 -13.99 12.43 -0.27
N LEU A 9 -15.25 12.45 0.17
CA LEU A 9 -16.06 11.24 0.38
C LEU A 9 -16.37 10.53 -0.93
N ALA A 10 -16.71 11.28 -1.99
CA ALA A 10 -16.94 10.72 -3.31
C ALA A 10 -15.70 9.99 -3.84
N VAL A 11 -14.52 10.59 -3.68
CA VAL A 11 -13.27 9.95 -4.10
C VAL A 11 -12.93 8.72 -3.27
N GLY A 12 -13.04 8.79 -1.94
CA GLY A 12 -12.83 7.62 -1.10
C GLY A 12 -13.74 6.46 -1.51
N ARG A 13 -15.02 6.74 -1.77
CA ARG A 13 -15.98 5.73 -2.25
C ARG A 13 -15.55 5.10 -3.58
N VAL A 14 -15.15 5.92 -4.56
CA VAL A 14 -14.68 5.44 -5.86
C VAL A 14 -13.45 4.56 -5.72
N ILE A 15 -12.48 4.92 -4.87
CA ILE A 15 -11.31 4.08 -4.60
C ILE A 15 -11.75 2.73 -4.03
N GLY A 16 -12.73 2.70 -3.13
CA GLY A 16 -13.29 1.47 -2.58
C GLY A 16 -14.02 0.62 -3.62
N GLU A 17 -14.83 1.25 -4.49
CA GLU A 17 -15.56 0.58 -5.58
C GLU A 17 -14.60 0.01 -6.64
N MET A 18 -13.51 0.69 -6.92
CA MET A 18 -12.50 0.28 -7.91
C MET A 18 -11.39 -0.58 -7.31
N ARG A 19 -11.45 -0.88 -6.00
CA ARG A 19 -10.39 -1.59 -5.28
C ARG A 19 -10.04 -2.91 -5.96
N ASP A 20 -11.01 -3.78 -6.14
CA ASP A 20 -10.75 -5.14 -6.62
C ASP A 20 -10.26 -5.13 -8.09
N LEU A 21 -10.71 -4.16 -8.89
CA LEU A 21 -10.17 -3.92 -10.22
C LEU A 21 -8.70 -3.51 -10.17
N MET A 22 -8.35 -2.53 -9.32
CA MET A 22 -6.97 -2.07 -9.17
C MET A 22 -6.05 -3.16 -8.61
N VAL A 23 -6.54 -3.98 -7.67
CA VAL A 23 -5.79 -5.14 -7.18
C VAL A 23 -5.52 -6.13 -8.31
N SER A 24 -6.52 -6.47 -9.14
CA SER A 24 -6.30 -7.33 -10.30
C SER A 24 -5.24 -6.76 -11.23
N GLN A 25 -5.36 -5.47 -11.60
CA GLN A 25 -4.40 -4.79 -12.47
C GLN A 25 -2.98 -4.79 -11.88
N TRP A 26 -2.85 -4.63 -10.56
CA TRP A 26 -1.58 -4.68 -9.86
C TRP A 26 -0.96 -6.08 -9.87
N LEU A 27 -1.75 -7.10 -9.55
CA LEU A 27 -1.29 -8.49 -9.59
C LEU A 27 -0.87 -8.91 -11.01
N ASP A 28 -1.60 -8.47 -12.04
CA ASP A 28 -1.28 -8.76 -13.43
C ASP A 28 0.01 -8.05 -13.87
N TRP A 29 0.25 -6.81 -13.42
CA TRP A 29 1.49 -6.09 -13.69
C TRP A 29 2.71 -6.70 -12.99
N LEU A 30 2.52 -7.30 -11.81
CA LEU A 30 3.61 -8.03 -11.15
C LEU A 30 3.99 -9.29 -11.90
N GLY A 31 3.02 -9.99 -12.50
CA GLY A 31 3.26 -11.24 -13.23
C GLY A 31 4.02 -12.23 -12.35
N ASP A 32 5.11 -12.78 -12.87
CA ASP A 32 5.94 -13.77 -12.17
C ASP A 32 6.70 -13.22 -10.96
N ARG A 33 6.85 -11.88 -10.84
CA ARG A 33 7.49 -11.26 -9.66
C ARG A 33 6.73 -11.51 -8.37
N ILE A 34 5.44 -11.80 -8.46
CA ILE A 34 4.62 -12.12 -7.29
C ILE A 34 5.08 -13.40 -6.57
N THR A 35 5.67 -14.34 -7.31
CA THR A 35 6.15 -15.64 -6.83
C THR A 35 7.66 -15.82 -6.99
N ALA A 36 8.41 -14.73 -7.25
CA ALA A 36 9.86 -14.80 -7.45
C ALA A 36 10.60 -15.43 -6.25
N ALA A 37 10.02 -15.38 -5.04
CA ALA A 37 10.35 -16.24 -3.92
C ALA A 37 9.10 -17.00 -3.41
N PRO A 38 9.17 -18.32 -3.18
CA PRO A 38 8.01 -19.17 -2.86
C PRO A 38 7.53 -19.08 -1.40
N THR A 39 8.00 -18.11 -0.61
CA THR A 39 7.75 -18.03 0.84
C THR A 39 6.41 -17.39 1.20
N ILE A 40 5.86 -16.52 0.35
CA ILE A 40 4.62 -15.79 0.62
C ILE A 40 3.55 -16.17 -0.41
N PRO A 41 2.40 -16.73 0.02
CA PRO A 41 1.32 -17.08 -0.88
C PRO A 41 0.74 -15.87 -1.60
N ARG A 42 0.42 -16.03 -2.90
CA ARG A 42 -0.29 -15.00 -3.69
C ARG A 42 -1.54 -14.43 -3.01
N PRO A 43 -2.41 -15.23 -2.36
CA PRO A 43 -3.58 -14.71 -1.64
C PRO A 43 -3.22 -13.71 -0.52
N THR A 44 -2.06 -13.89 0.12
CA THR A 44 -1.57 -13.00 1.18
C THR A 44 -1.15 -11.64 0.61
N VAL A 45 -0.47 -11.64 -0.54
CA VAL A 45 -0.10 -10.41 -1.27
C VAL A 45 -1.36 -9.68 -1.77
N GLU A 46 -2.31 -10.42 -2.34
CA GLU A 46 -3.58 -9.86 -2.79
C GLU A 46 -4.37 -9.22 -1.63
N ARG A 47 -4.38 -9.87 -0.46
CA ARG A 47 -4.98 -9.33 0.77
C ARG A 47 -4.28 -8.04 1.20
N GLU A 48 -2.96 -8.00 1.19
CA GLU A 48 -2.19 -6.79 1.49
C GLU A 48 -2.54 -5.63 0.52
N PHE A 49 -2.66 -5.90 -0.77
CA PHE A 49 -2.99 -4.86 -1.76
C PHE A 49 -4.39 -4.29 -1.56
N ARG A 50 -5.37 -5.14 -1.23
CA ARG A 50 -6.71 -4.68 -0.85
C ARG A 50 -6.64 -3.77 0.38
N LEU A 51 -5.88 -4.17 1.40
CA LEU A 51 -5.71 -3.39 2.63
C LEU A 51 -5.08 -2.02 2.34
N LEU A 52 -4.02 -1.95 1.52
CA LEU A 52 -3.40 -0.67 1.15
C LEU A 52 -4.41 0.27 0.47
N LEU A 53 -5.25 -0.24 -0.44
CA LEU A 53 -6.28 0.54 -1.11
C LEU A 53 -7.42 0.96 -0.17
N ASP A 54 -7.84 0.09 0.75
CA ASP A 54 -8.83 0.41 1.79
C ASP A 54 -8.33 1.55 2.69
N ILE A 55 -7.05 1.51 3.09
CA ILE A 55 -6.40 2.57 3.87
C ILE A 55 -6.33 3.87 3.05
N ILE A 56 -5.90 3.82 1.78
CA ILE A 56 -5.81 5.00 0.91
C ILE A 56 -7.19 5.65 0.72
N SER A 57 -8.24 4.86 0.54
CA SER A 57 -9.62 5.35 0.47
C SER A 57 -9.96 6.19 1.71
N ALA A 58 -9.62 5.70 2.90
CA ALA A 58 -9.85 6.41 4.15
C ALA A 58 -8.93 7.64 4.33
N MET A 59 -7.68 7.58 3.83
CA MET A 59 -6.70 8.69 3.86
C MET A 59 -7.11 9.89 2.99
N VAL A 60 -7.95 9.70 1.98
CA VAL A 60 -8.54 10.83 1.24
C VAL A 60 -9.62 11.53 2.06
N GLY A 61 -10.34 10.77 2.88
CA GLY A 61 -11.49 11.18 3.67
C GLY A 61 -11.21 12.11 4.86
N PRO A 62 -12.24 12.33 5.71
CA PRO A 62 -12.12 13.17 6.91
C PRO A 62 -11.17 12.55 7.96
N LEU A 63 -11.17 11.22 8.10
CA LEU A 63 -10.40 10.44 9.09
C LEU A 63 -8.91 10.29 8.78
N ARG A 64 -8.37 11.07 7.84
CA ARG A 64 -6.98 10.92 7.37
C ARG A 64 -5.92 11.10 8.47
N ARG A 65 -6.25 11.74 9.59
CA ARG A 65 -5.27 11.97 10.67
C ARG A 65 -5.16 10.72 11.52
N GLU A 66 -6.31 10.15 11.83
CA GLU A 66 -6.51 8.95 12.62
C GLU A 66 -5.97 7.73 11.84
N VAL A 67 -6.24 7.65 10.54
CA VAL A 67 -5.76 6.58 9.66
C VAL A 67 -4.26 6.73 9.31
N GLY A 68 -3.66 7.90 9.55
CA GLY A 68 -2.28 8.18 9.17
C GLY A 68 -1.26 7.21 9.78
N THR A 69 -1.49 6.77 11.02
CA THR A 69 -0.65 5.77 11.69
C THR A 69 -0.80 4.39 11.04
N VAL A 70 -2.03 3.97 10.74
CA VAL A 70 -2.32 2.70 10.05
C VAL A 70 -1.63 2.65 8.69
N TRP A 71 -1.61 3.76 7.96
CA TRP A 71 -0.90 3.86 6.68
C TRP A 71 0.60 3.64 6.82
N ILE A 72 1.22 4.17 7.87
CA ILE A 72 2.65 3.96 8.15
C ILE A 72 2.91 2.47 8.42
N HIS A 73 2.15 1.85 9.32
CA HIS A 73 2.32 0.43 9.64
C HIS A 73 2.13 -0.47 8.41
N ALA A 74 1.13 -0.19 7.58
CA ALA A 74 0.87 -0.95 6.36
C ALA A 74 2.00 -0.79 5.32
N CYS A 75 2.52 0.41 5.12
CA CYS A 75 3.63 0.62 4.17
C CYS A 75 4.92 -0.04 4.64
N GLU A 76 5.21 0.05 5.94
CA GLU A 76 6.39 -0.59 6.52
C GLU A 76 6.30 -2.11 6.38
N HIS A 77 5.13 -2.68 6.70
CA HIS A 77 4.84 -4.10 6.50
C HIS A 77 5.02 -4.50 5.03
N HIS A 78 4.46 -3.74 4.09
CA HIS A 78 4.62 -3.99 2.66
C HIS A 78 6.09 -4.01 2.21
N GLY A 79 6.92 -3.11 2.74
CA GLY A 79 8.37 -3.13 2.53
C GLY A 79 9.05 -4.40 3.05
N ARG A 80 8.69 -4.83 4.26
CA ARG A 80 9.19 -6.08 4.87
C ARG A 80 8.78 -7.30 4.05
N ILE A 81 7.53 -7.33 3.59
CA ILE A 81 6.99 -8.39 2.72
C ILE A 81 7.65 -8.39 1.35
N ALA A 82 7.94 -7.23 0.77
CA ALA A 82 8.70 -7.15 -0.47
C ALA A 82 10.12 -7.74 -0.33
N SER A 83 10.80 -7.45 0.79
CA SER A 83 12.10 -8.07 1.11
C SER A 83 11.99 -9.59 1.24
N ALA A 84 10.94 -10.09 1.92
CA ALA A 84 10.64 -11.51 2.05
C ALA A 84 10.33 -12.21 0.71
N ARG A 85 9.68 -11.49 -0.22
CA ARG A 85 9.43 -11.91 -1.61
C ARG A 85 10.70 -11.89 -2.48
N GLY A 86 11.81 -11.40 -1.95
CA GLY A 86 13.10 -11.34 -2.65
C GLY A 86 13.20 -10.21 -3.68
N LEU A 87 12.33 -9.20 -3.58
CA LEU A 87 12.40 -8.01 -4.43
C LEU A 87 13.63 -7.17 -4.10
N ALA A 88 14.13 -6.42 -5.08
CA ALA A 88 15.09 -5.34 -4.84
C ALA A 88 14.37 -4.09 -4.31
N ALA A 89 15.10 -3.22 -3.60
CA ALA A 89 14.55 -1.95 -3.09
C ALA A 89 13.91 -1.09 -4.19
N GLY A 90 14.52 -1.07 -5.39
CA GLY A 90 13.97 -0.36 -6.56
C GLY A 90 12.62 -0.91 -7.01
N GLU A 91 12.44 -2.24 -6.94
CA GLU A 91 11.17 -2.88 -7.31
C GLU A 91 10.06 -2.51 -6.31
N VAL A 92 10.36 -2.38 -5.01
CA VAL A 92 9.38 -1.89 -4.01
C VAL A 92 8.89 -0.49 -4.36
N VAL A 93 9.82 0.39 -4.79
CA VAL A 93 9.46 1.73 -5.26
C VAL A 93 8.60 1.64 -6.51
N GLU A 94 8.94 0.78 -7.47
CA GLU A 94 8.14 0.56 -8.68
C GLU A 94 6.74 0.05 -8.37
N GLU A 95 6.55 -0.89 -7.43
CA GLU A 95 5.21 -1.40 -7.06
C GLU A 95 4.31 -0.24 -6.58
N LEU A 96 4.82 0.63 -5.72
CA LEU A 96 4.06 1.76 -5.18
C LEU A 96 3.89 2.92 -6.18
N GLN A 97 4.83 3.08 -7.12
CA GLN A 97 4.65 4.00 -8.24
C GLN A 97 3.60 3.49 -9.24
N PHE A 98 3.53 2.17 -9.44
CA PHE A 98 2.47 1.56 -10.23
C PHE A 98 1.11 1.75 -9.55
N LEU A 99 1.02 1.60 -8.22
CA LEU A 99 -0.19 1.96 -7.47
C LEU A 99 -0.61 3.43 -7.70
N ARG A 100 0.35 4.37 -7.75
CA ARG A 100 0.05 5.78 -8.09
C ARG A 100 -0.59 5.88 -9.46
N GLU A 101 -0.03 5.19 -10.44
CA GLU A 101 -0.55 5.16 -11.81
C GLU A 101 -1.96 4.59 -11.85
N LEU A 102 -2.22 3.48 -11.15
CA LEU A 102 -3.55 2.89 -11.03
C LEU A 102 -4.54 3.89 -10.44
N LEU A 103 -4.19 4.57 -9.34
CA LEU A 103 -5.05 5.59 -8.74
C LEU A 103 -5.33 6.74 -9.72
N ILE A 104 -4.32 7.25 -10.42
CA ILE A 104 -4.48 8.33 -11.40
C ILE A 104 -5.44 7.91 -12.52
N ARG A 105 -5.17 6.76 -13.16
CA ARG A 105 -5.95 6.28 -14.30
C ARG A 105 -7.39 6.01 -13.92
N ASN A 106 -7.61 5.32 -12.81
CA ASN A 106 -8.94 4.92 -12.35
C ASN A 106 -9.74 6.09 -11.78
N MET A 107 -9.08 7.09 -11.20
CA MET A 107 -9.77 8.29 -10.69
C MET A 107 -9.97 9.39 -11.73
N ALA A 108 -9.24 9.38 -12.85
CA ALA A 108 -9.34 10.42 -13.86
C ALA A 108 -10.79 10.73 -14.32
N PRO A 109 -11.66 9.73 -14.58
CA PRO A 109 -13.06 9.99 -14.96
C PRO A 109 -13.87 10.72 -13.88
N VAL A 110 -13.51 10.54 -12.61
CA VAL A 110 -14.20 11.16 -11.46
C VAL A 110 -13.66 12.56 -11.19
N LEU A 111 -12.37 12.79 -11.42
CA LEU A 111 -11.74 14.09 -11.23
C LEU A 111 -11.98 15.05 -12.40
N ALA A 112 -12.09 14.54 -13.63
CA ALA A 112 -12.30 15.34 -14.84
C ALA A 112 -13.50 16.30 -14.78
N PRO A 113 -14.69 15.90 -14.29
CA PRO A 113 -15.83 16.81 -14.19
C PRO A 113 -15.75 17.79 -13.01
N MET A 114 -14.75 17.68 -12.12
CA MET A 114 -14.62 18.58 -10.97
C MET A 114 -14.07 19.94 -11.40
N ARG A 115 -14.28 20.97 -10.55
CA ARG A 115 -13.56 22.23 -10.73
C ARG A 115 -12.05 21.96 -10.67
N PRO A 116 -11.22 22.52 -11.57
CA PRO A 116 -9.79 22.21 -11.64
C PRO A 116 -9.05 22.30 -10.30
N ARG A 117 -9.39 23.31 -9.49
CA ARG A 117 -8.83 23.50 -8.14
C ARG A 117 -9.17 22.36 -7.17
N GLN A 118 -10.36 21.79 -7.26
CA GLN A 118 -10.79 20.67 -6.41
C GLN A 118 -10.09 19.38 -6.82
N GLY A 119 -10.10 19.05 -8.13
CA GLY A 119 -9.41 17.88 -8.66
C GLY A 119 -7.91 17.91 -8.33
N MET A 120 -7.25 19.05 -8.55
CA MET A 120 -5.84 19.24 -8.19
C MET A 120 -5.57 19.08 -6.70
N ALA A 121 -6.44 19.60 -5.83
CA ALA A 121 -6.28 19.44 -4.38
C ALA A 121 -6.36 17.98 -3.92
N ILE A 122 -7.20 17.17 -4.59
CA ILE A 122 -7.31 15.73 -4.32
C ILE A 122 -6.08 15.00 -4.83
N MET A 123 -5.64 15.27 -6.06
CA MET A 123 -4.43 14.68 -6.64
C MET A 123 -3.18 14.96 -5.81
N LEU A 124 -2.99 16.21 -5.39
CA LEU A 124 -1.87 16.58 -4.51
C LEU A 124 -1.93 15.88 -3.16
N ARG A 125 -3.12 15.60 -2.64
CA ARG A 125 -3.28 14.84 -1.39
C ARG A 125 -2.88 13.39 -1.58
N LEU A 126 -3.37 12.74 -2.63
CA LEU A 126 -3.02 11.36 -2.96
C LEU A 126 -1.53 11.20 -3.23
N ASN A 127 -0.93 12.12 -3.99
CA ASN A 127 0.52 12.12 -4.22
C ASN A 127 1.28 12.12 -2.90
N ARG A 128 0.92 12.98 -1.93
CA ARG A 128 1.58 12.99 -0.62
C ARG A 128 1.40 11.71 0.18
N VAL A 129 0.23 11.07 0.10
CA VAL A 129 -0.03 9.78 0.75
C VAL A 129 0.91 8.72 0.18
N ILE A 130 0.99 8.63 -1.15
CA ILE A 130 1.87 7.68 -1.84
C ILE A 130 3.35 8.00 -1.61
N ASP A 131 3.77 9.26 -1.72
CA ASP A 131 5.16 9.67 -1.47
C ASP A 131 5.62 9.27 -0.06
N LYS A 132 4.75 9.49 0.94
CA LYS A 132 5.01 9.07 2.31
C LYS A 132 5.05 7.54 2.43
N GLY A 133 4.14 6.84 1.75
CA GLY A 133 4.11 5.38 1.74
C GLY A 133 5.37 4.77 1.13
N ILE A 134 5.84 5.30 0.01
CA ILE A 134 7.11 4.89 -0.63
C ILE A 134 8.27 5.05 0.34
N ALA A 135 8.39 6.21 1.00
CA ALA A 135 9.48 6.43 1.94
C ALA A 135 9.45 5.42 3.10
N VAL A 136 8.27 5.13 3.64
CA VAL A 136 8.11 4.19 4.76
C VAL A 136 8.32 2.74 4.32
N ALA A 137 7.86 2.35 3.13
CA ALA A 137 8.07 1.00 2.60
C ALA A 137 9.55 0.73 2.32
N VAL A 138 10.30 1.71 1.82
CA VAL A 138 11.75 1.57 1.65
C VAL A 138 12.45 1.39 3.00
N VAL A 139 12.01 2.09 4.06
CA VAL A 139 12.52 1.88 5.43
C VAL A 139 12.22 0.45 5.88
N GLY A 140 10.97 0.00 5.82
CA GLY A 140 10.59 -1.36 6.22
C GLY A 140 11.34 -2.44 5.45
N TYR A 141 11.53 -2.26 4.14
CA TYR A 141 12.36 -3.13 3.30
C TYR A 141 13.81 -3.19 3.81
N THR A 142 14.41 -2.03 4.08
CA THR A 142 15.81 -1.91 4.50
C THR A 142 16.01 -2.54 5.88
N ASP A 143 15.10 -2.29 6.82
CA ASP A 143 15.15 -2.88 8.17
C ASP A 143 15.08 -4.40 8.12
N ALA A 144 14.19 -4.97 7.29
CA ALA A 144 14.12 -6.41 7.08
C ALA A 144 15.40 -6.99 6.45
N LEU A 145 15.98 -6.28 5.48
CA LEU A 145 17.23 -6.68 4.85
C LEU A 145 18.39 -6.69 5.86
N VAL A 146 18.51 -5.62 6.65
CA VAL A 146 19.53 -5.47 7.69
C VAL A 146 19.39 -6.55 8.75
N ALA A 147 18.18 -6.82 9.23
CA ALA A 147 17.90 -7.89 10.18
C ALA A 147 18.35 -9.27 9.63
N THR A 148 18.07 -9.54 8.36
CA THR A 148 18.49 -10.77 7.68
C THR A 148 20.02 -10.88 7.58
N LEU A 149 20.70 -9.78 7.27
CA LEU A 149 22.17 -9.74 7.19
C LEU A 149 22.82 -10.05 8.54
N PHE A 150 22.29 -9.48 9.64
CA PHE A 150 22.80 -9.74 10.99
C PHE A 150 22.53 -11.17 11.46
N ALA A 151 21.37 -11.74 11.14
CA ALA A 151 21.04 -13.13 11.47
C ALA A 151 21.94 -14.16 10.75
N HIS A 152 22.61 -13.78 9.67
CA HIS A 152 23.39 -14.68 8.81
C HIS A 152 24.86 -14.27 8.62
N ASN A 153 25.47 -13.62 9.62
CA ASN A 153 26.89 -13.23 9.60
C ASN A 153 27.30 -12.43 8.34
N GLY A 154 26.41 -11.59 7.82
CA GLY A 154 26.68 -10.69 6.69
C GLY A 154 26.52 -11.31 5.30
N VAL A 155 26.10 -12.59 5.18
CA VAL A 155 25.76 -13.19 3.89
C VAL A 155 24.24 -13.17 3.71
N PRO A 156 23.68 -12.38 2.79
CA PRO A 156 22.26 -12.44 2.48
C PRO A 156 21.97 -13.79 1.81
N ARG A 157 21.49 -14.77 2.58
CA ARG A 157 20.80 -15.94 2.03
C ARG A 157 19.35 -15.55 1.73
N ARG A 158 18.77 -16.11 0.66
CA ARG A 158 17.31 -16.11 0.47
C ARG A 158 16.71 -16.61 1.79
N SER A 159 15.90 -15.77 2.45
CA SER A 159 15.53 -16.01 3.84
C SER A 159 14.93 -17.40 3.99
N ILE A 160 15.44 -18.16 4.95
CA ILE A 160 14.81 -19.40 5.36
C ILE A 160 13.61 -18.96 6.21
N GLY A 161 12.46 -18.84 5.54
CA GLY A 161 11.14 -18.75 6.14
C GLY A 161 10.82 -17.44 6.86
N TYR A 162 10.32 -16.44 6.13
CA TYR A 162 9.18 -15.73 6.71
C TYR A 162 8.10 -16.79 6.92
N GLU A 163 7.74 -17.07 8.17
CA GLU A 163 6.60 -17.94 8.44
C GLU A 163 5.36 -17.22 7.88
N SER A 164 4.70 -17.78 6.86
CA SER A 164 3.47 -17.20 6.28
C SER A 164 2.45 -16.84 7.37
N GLY A 165 2.40 -17.64 8.45
CA GLY A 165 1.54 -17.38 9.62
C GLY A 165 1.92 -16.15 10.45
N GLU A 166 3.17 -15.67 10.42
CA GLU A 166 3.51 -14.37 11.01
C GLU A 166 3.04 -13.22 10.14
N VAL A 167 3.24 -13.30 8.82
CA VAL A 167 2.75 -12.29 7.86
C VAL A 167 1.25 -12.12 7.98
N GLU A 168 0.51 -13.23 7.99
CA GLU A 168 -0.94 -13.23 8.14
C GLU A 168 -1.40 -12.60 9.47
N ARG A 169 -0.71 -12.89 10.58
CA ARG A 169 -1.00 -12.28 11.89
C ARG A 169 -0.74 -10.77 11.91
N GLN A 170 0.32 -10.32 11.24
CA GLN A 170 0.62 -8.88 11.14
C GLN A 170 -0.44 -8.17 10.29
N LEU A 171 -0.85 -8.76 9.14
CA LEU A 171 -1.97 -8.25 8.34
C LEU A 171 -3.29 -8.20 9.13
N ASP A 172 -3.61 -9.26 9.88
CA ASP A 172 -4.77 -9.28 10.78
C ASP A 172 -4.74 -8.10 11.78
N GLY A 173 -3.55 -7.79 12.31
CA GLY A 173 -3.33 -6.68 13.24
C GLY A 173 -3.65 -5.33 12.59
N ILE A 174 -3.08 -5.07 11.41
CA ILE A 174 -3.28 -3.81 10.68
C ILE A 174 -4.75 -3.66 10.25
N GLU A 175 -5.41 -4.75 9.82
CA GLU A 175 -6.84 -4.72 9.50
C GLU A 175 -7.72 -4.45 10.71
N LYS A 176 -7.34 -4.94 11.90
CA LYS A 176 -8.05 -4.63 13.14
C LYS A 176 -7.88 -3.17 13.52
N GLU A 177 -6.66 -2.64 13.37
CA GLU A 177 -6.34 -1.22 13.60
C GLU A 177 -7.15 -0.31 12.66
N LEU A 178 -7.22 -0.65 11.37
CA LEU A 178 -8.04 0.09 10.41
C LEU A 178 -9.53 0.06 10.80
N ARG A 179 -10.04 -1.12 11.17
CA ARG A 179 -11.44 -1.29 11.58
C ARG A 179 -11.78 -0.54 12.86
N SER A 180 -10.86 -0.40 13.81
CA SER A 180 -11.12 0.40 15.01
C SER A 180 -11.23 1.88 14.67
N VAL A 181 -10.38 2.39 13.77
CA VAL A 181 -10.41 3.80 13.37
C VAL A 181 -11.65 4.17 12.55
N ILE A 182 -12.10 3.29 11.65
CA ILE A 182 -13.24 3.58 10.76
C ILE A 182 -14.61 3.45 11.48
N ARG A 183 -14.67 2.76 12.62
CA ARG A 183 -15.91 2.54 13.39
C ARG A 183 -16.19 3.61 14.46
N GLU A 184 -15.24 4.50 14.72
CA GLU A 184 -15.41 5.70 15.56
C GLU A 184 -16.05 6.85 14.78
#